data_AF-A0A1L3LU71-F1
#
_entry.id   AF-A0A1L3LU71-F1
#
_cell.length_a   1.000
_cell.length_b   1.000
_cell.length_c   1.000
_cell.angle_alpha   90.00
_cell.angle_beta   90.00
_cell.angle_gamma   90.00
#
_symmetry.space_group_name_H-M   'P 1'
#
loop_
_entity.id
_entity.type
_entity.pdbx_description
1 polymer ?
#
loop_
_entity_poly.entity_id
_entity_poly.type
_entity_poly.pdbx_seq_one_letter_code
_entity_poly.pdbx_strand_id
1 'polypeptide(L)' 'MLIKRLEQEAQRLGYRSLYLTTEDAKDLYAKADWQEIEYVRTPYGEAALMTKALTQADEDCVK' A
#
# COMPACT_ATOMS: atom_id res chain seq x y z
N MET A 1 10.24 -10.04 2.47
CA MET A 1 8.78 -10.02 2.24
C MET A 1 8.50 -9.26 0.96
N LEU A 2 7.67 -9.80 0.07
CA LEU A 2 7.42 -9.24 -1.28
C LEU A 2 6.86 -7.80 -1.23
N ILE A 3 6.00 -7.51 -0.24
CA ILE A 3 5.39 -6.18 -0.04
C ILE A 3 6.44 -5.08 0.13
N LYS A 4 7.50 -5.32 0.90
CA LYS A 4 8.59 -4.33 1.08
C LYS A 4 9.37 -4.06 -0.20
N ARG A 5 9.58 -5.09 -1.03
CA ARG A 5 10.26 -4.92 -2.32
C ARG A 5 9.39 -4.12 -3.28
N LEU A 6 8.08 -4.38 -3.30
CA LEU A 6 7.12 -3.60 -4.09
C LEU A 6 7.12 -2.12 -3.67
N GLU A 7 7.08 -1.84 -2.36
CA GLU A 7 7.14 -0.48 -1.82
C GLU A 7 8.43 0.24 -2.24
N GLN A 8 9.58 -0.42 -2.12
CA GLN A 8 10.89 0.11 -2.53
C GLN A 8 10.98 0.38 -4.04
N GLU A 9 10.48 -0.54 -4.87
CA GLU A 9 10.49 -0.36 -6.33
C GLU A 9 9.54 0.76 -6.75
N ALA A 10 8.36 0.84 -6.16
CA ALA A 10 7.42 1.91 -6.43
C ALA A 10 7.98 3.28 -6.00
N GLN A 11 8.67 3.33 -4.86
CA GLN A 11 9.37 4.53 -4.41
C GLN A 11 10.50 4.91 -5.39
N ARG A 12 11.29 3.93 -5.87
CA ARG A 12 12.34 4.14 -6.88
C ARG A 12 11.77 4.68 -8.20
N LEU A 13 10.54 4.32 -8.54
CA LEU A 13 9.83 4.82 -9.72
C LEU A 13 9.18 6.21 -9.48
N GLY A 14 9.26 6.76 -8.27
CA GLY A 14 8.69 8.06 -7.92
C GLY A 14 7.20 8.04 -7.62
N TYR A 15 6.60 6.87 -7.37
CA TYR A 15 5.21 6.78 -6.92
C TYR A 15 5.09 7.20 -5.46
N ARG A 16 4.02 7.95 -5.16
CA ARG A 16 3.75 8.52 -3.82
C ARG A 16 2.84 7.65 -2.98
N SER A 17 2.01 6.84 -3.63
CA SER A 17 1.02 5.99 -2.97
C SER A 17 0.83 4.71 -3.75
N LEU A 18 0.54 3.64 -3.03
CA LEU A 18 0.10 2.36 -3.58
C LEU A 18 -1.35 2.11 -3.22
N TYR A 19 -2.02 1.34 -4.06
CA TYR A 19 -3.40 0.91 -3.88
C TYR A 19 -3.48 -0.58 -4.17
N LEU A 20 -4.27 -1.30 -3.38
CA LEU A 20 -4.59 -2.70 -3.61
C LEU A 20 -6.01 -3.01 -3.16
N THR A 21 -6.60 -4.04 -3.75
CA THR A 21 -7.85 -4.63 -3.27
C THR A 21 -7.54 -6.00 -2.66
N THR A 22 -8.17 -6.30 -1.53
CA THR A 22 -7.98 -7.57 -0.83
C THR A 22 -9.29 -8.06 -0.25
N GLU A 23 -9.60 -9.34 -0.44
CA GLU A 23 -10.81 -9.98 0.10
C GLU A 23 -10.53 -10.45 1.54
N ASP A 24 -9.65 -11.44 1.72
CA ASP A 24 -9.40 -12.05 3.04
C ASP A 24 -8.09 -11.59 3.73
N ALA A 25 -7.16 -10.98 2.98
CA ALA A 25 -5.83 -10.66 3.49
C ALA A 25 -5.68 -9.25 4.10
N LYS A 26 -6.80 -8.59 4.43
CA LYS A 26 -6.81 -7.22 5.00
C LYS A 26 -5.88 -7.07 6.21
N ASP A 27 -5.96 -8.01 7.15
CA ASP A 27 -5.16 -7.98 8.39
C ASP A 27 -3.65 -8.07 8.13
N LEU A 28 -3.23 -8.73 7.05
CA LEU A 28 -1.83 -8.82 6.67
C LEU A 28 -1.28 -7.45 6.24
N TYR A 29 -2.07 -6.73 5.45
CA TYR A 29 -1.70 -5.41 4.95
C TYR A 29 -1.82 -4.35 6.05
N ALA A 30 -2.82 -4.45 6.93
CA ALA A 30 -2.95 -3.59 8.10
C ALA A 30 -1.72 -3.66 9.03
N LYS A 31 -1.15 -4.86 9.22
CA LYS A 31 0.11 -5.04 9.96
C LYS A 31 1.34 -4.43 9.26
N ALA A 32 1.23 -4.12 7.98
CA ALA A 32 2.25 -3.48 7.18
C ALA A 32 1.93 -1.99 6.92
N ASP A 33 1.14 -1.35 7.79
CA ASP A 33 0.77 0.07 7.73
C ASP A 33 -0.06 0.47 6.49
N TRP A 34 -0.74 -0.49 5.88
CA TRP A 34 -1.75 -0.18 4.86
C TRP A 34 -3.06 0.22 5.54
N GLN A 35 -3.71 1.23 4.99
CA GLN A 35 -4.97 1.76 5.48
C GLN A 35 -6.09 1.40 4.52
N GLU A 36 -7.19 0.89 5.05
CA GLU A 36 -8.41 0.73 4.28
C GLU A 36 -9.03 2.10 4.01
N ILE A 37 -9.39 2.34 2.76
CA ILE A 37 -10.04 3.57 2.33
C ILE A 37 -11.48 3.34 1.89
N GLU A 38 -11.81 2.14 1.44
CA GLU A 38 -13.16 1.84 0.95
C GLU A 38 -13.44 0.34 0.94
N TYR A 39 -14.72 -0.01 1.00
CA TYR A 39 -15.20 -1.35 0.77
C TYR A 39 -15.78 -1.46 -0.64
N VAL A 40 -15.24 -2.37 -1.45
CA VAL A 40 -15.58 -2.52 -2.86
C VAL A 40 -16.10 -3.92 -3.15
N ARG A 41 -17.09 -4.01 -4.05
CA ARG A 41 -17.61 -5.30 -4.52
C ARG A 41 -16.90 -5.68 -5.82
N THR A 42 -16.05 -6.69 -5.76
CA THR A 42 -15.40 -7.27 -6.94
C THR A 42 -16.31 -8.38 -7.54
N PRO A 43 -16.03 -8.86 -8.76
CA PRO A 43 -16.70 -10.04 -9.30
C PRO A 43 -16.50 -11.32 -8.48
N TYR A 44 -15.50 -11.34 -7.60
CA TYR A 44 -15.14 -12.49 -6.77
C TYR A 44 -15.78 -12.44 -5.37
N GLY A 45 -16.12 -11.25 -4.89
CA GLY A 45 -16.74 -11.09 -3.59
C GLY A 45 -16.64 -9.68 -3.06
N GLU A 46 -16.74 -9.56 -1.75
CA GLU A 46 -16.54 -8.30 -1.07
C GLU A 46 -15.05 -8.13 -0.74
N ALA A 47 -14.48 -6.97 -1.06
CA ALA A 47 -13.06 -6.68 -0.88
C ALA A 47 -12.85 -5.32 -0.24
N ALA A 48 -11.79 -5.21 0.56
CA ALA A 48 -11.30 -3.94 1.07
C ALA A 48 -10.33 -3.32 0.05
N LEU A 49 -10.60 -2.06 -0.33
CA LEU A 49 -9.64 -1.21 -1.02
C LEU A 49 -8.73 -0.58 0.03
N MET A 50 -7.44 -0.86 -0.08
CA MET A 50 -6.41 -0.38 0.82
C MET A 50 -5.42 0.51 0.09
N THR A 51 -4.90 1.51 0.79
CA THR A 51 -3.82 2.37 0.31
C THR A 51 -2.66 2.39 1.31
N LYS A 52 -1.47 2.67 0.79
CA LYS A 52 -0.33 3.04 1.61
C LYS A 52 0.41 4.19 0.95
N ALA A 53 0.65 5.23 1.72
CA ALA A 53 1.55 6.30 1.30
C ALA A 53 2.98 5.77 1.35
N LEU A 54 3.68 5.89 0.23
CA LEU A 54 5.13 5.73 0.16
C LEU A 54 5.70 7.08 0.56
N THR A 55 5.78 7.35 1.87
CA THR A 55 6.46 8.55 2.35
C THR A 55 7.84 8.56 1.74
N GLN A 56 8.13 9.56 0.91
CA GLN A 56 9.49 9.88 0.52
C GLN A 56 10.27 9.96 1.83
N ALA A 57 11.25 9.08 2.00
CA ALA A 57 12.33 9.35 2.92
C ALA A 57 13.11 10.55 2.36
N ASP A 58 12.50 11.72 2.35
CA ASP A 58 13.21 12.98 2.24
C ASP A 58 13.72 13.31 3.66
N GLU A 59 14.65 12.48 4.14
CA GLU A 59 15.71 12.90 5.08
C GLU A 59 17.05 12.99 4.34
N ASP A 60 17.02 13.46 3.09
CA ASP A 60 18.20 13.98 2.39
C ASP A 60 18.09 15.50 2.16
N CYS A 61 17.57 16.24 3.16
CA CYS A 61 17.85 17.67 3.26
C CYS A 61 19.11 17.87 4.11
N VAL A 62 20.26 17.62 3.47
CA VAL A 62 21.51 18.29 3.84
C VAL A 62 21.26 19.79 3.77
N LYS A 63 21.20 20.48 4.92
CA LYS A 63 21.71 21.84 5.13
C LYS A 63 22.13 22.05 6.58
#